data_AF-A0A1Q5P9T1-F1
#
_entry.id   AF-A0A1Q5P9T1-F1
#
_cell.length_a   1.000
_cell.length_b   1.000
_cell.length_c   1.000
_cell.angle_alpha   90.00
_cell.angle_beta   90.00
_cell.angle_gamma   90.00
#
_symmetry.space_group_name_H-M   'P 1'
#
loop_
_entity.id
_entity.type
_entity.pdbx_description
1 polymer ?
#
loop_
_entity_poly.entity_id
_entity_poly.type
_entity_poly.pdbx_seq_one_letter_code
_entity_poly.pdbx_strand_id
1 'polypeptide(L)'
;MMYLSSQGSSDNKLGMIGRLLIWFKDGEESLHEYSKQFGPLAMLLNRLLNETYEGKKIKFLNLYFYTQKSFEVYKQTELNYTHSYGGHVHYNALFNRREFDVLALSEQKKLLWKISCEILQIIARDTRNSTLEISAATAYNKGIEMGLNEDFVMRSANFQIHDHSVKVSILARFVGERVLSVLSVQSDNKLILEEEIDSTDSDNEFFYTIYKKIELDKNNNIVIKGHYSINYLPMTVPFADKLKQSR
;
A
#
# COMPACT_ATOMS: atom_id res chain seq x y z
N MET A 1 -24.19 0.59 12.61
CA MET A 1 -22.78 0.87 12.28
C MET A 1 -22.48 0.09 11.01
N MET A 2 -22.46 0.75 9.85
CA MET A 2 -22.32 0.10 8.54
C MET A 2 -20.88 -0.40 8.34
N TYR A 3 -20.72 -1.72 8.21
CA TYR A 3 -19.51 -2.32 7.69
C TYR A 3 -19.69 -2.55 6.18
N LEU A 4 -18.90 -1.84 5.37
CA LEU A 4 -18.76 -2.15 3.95
C LEU A 4 -17.91 -3.41 3.80
N SER A 5 -18.55 -4.53 3.56
CA SER A 5 -17.95 -5.71 2.95
C SER A 5 -17.78 -5.45 1.46
N SER A 6 -16.55 -5.49 0.95
CA SER A 6 -16.31 -5.57 -0.50
C SER A 6 -15.74 -6.96 -0.81
N GLN A 7 -16.62 -7.87 -1.20
CA GLN A 7 -16.26 -9.01 -2.02
C GLN A 7 -16.81 -8.80 -3.43
N GLY A 8 -15.96 -8.99 -4.43
CA GLY A 8 -16.33 -9.51 -5.74
C GLY A 8 -17.28 -8.65 -6.57
N SER A 9 -16.79 -7.53 -7.08
CA SER A 9 -17.26 -6.91 -8.31
C SER A 9 -16.04 -6.71 -9.20
N SER A 10 -16.06 -7.22 -10.41
CA SER A 10 -15.11 -6.83 -11.46
C SER A 10 -15.41 -5.38 -11.81
N ASP A 11 -14.82 -4.51 -10.99
CA ASP A 11 -15.09 -3.09 -10.86
C ASP A 11 -14.81 -2.30 -12.15
N ASN A 12 -15.88 -1.89 -12.83
CA ASN A 12 -15.95 -0.55 -13.40
C ASN A 12 -16.07 0.46 -12.25
N LYS A 13 -15.10 0.49 -11.32
CA LYS A 13 -14.95 1.64 -10.42
C LYS A 13 -14.59 2.82 -11.30
N LEU A 14 -15.58 3.68 -11.53
CA LEU A 14 -15.35 5.04 -12.02
C LEU A 14 -14.40 5.71 -11.02
N GLY A 15 -13.21 6.09 -11.48
CA GLY A 15 -12.21 6.81 -10.69
C GLY A 15 -11.39 5.98 -9.73
N MET A 16 -10.23 5.49 -10.19
CA MET A 16 -9.22 4.88 -9.33
C MET A 16 -7.83 5.36 -9.75
N ILE A 17 -6.94 5.52 -8.77
CA ILE A 17 -5.50 5.69 -8.99
C ILE A 17 -4.89 4.29 -8.99
N GLY A 18 -4.44 3.84 -10.16
CA GLY A 18 -3.89 2.50 -10.35
C GLY A 18 -2.64 2.27 -9.51
N ARG A 19 -1.64 3.14 -9.68
CA ARG A 19 -0.35 3.05 -8.98
C ARG A 19 0.22 4.43 -8.68
N LEU A 20 0.78 4.59 -7.48
CA LEU A 20 1.59 5.73 -7.08
C LEU A 20 3.02 5.25 -6.81
N LEU A 21 4.01 5.94 -7.37
CA LEU A 21 5.42 5.66 -7.13
C LEU A 21 6.19 6.92 -6.75
N ILE A 22 7.21 6.72 -5.91
CA ILE A 22 8.14 7.74 -5.47
C ILE A 22 9.53 7.36 -5.99
N TRP A 23 10.10 8.24 -6.81
CA TRP A 23 11.37 8.04 -7.50
C TRP A 23 12.39 9.05 -7.07
N PHE A 24 13.65 8.65 -6.94
CA PHE A 24 14.74 9.52 -6.50
C PHE A 24 15.88 9.50 -7.51
N LYS A 25 16.45 10.67 -7.82
CA LYS A 25 17.62 10.81 -8.69
C LYS A 25 18.63 11.82 -8.17
N ASP A 26 19.92 11.53 -8.42
CA ASP A 26 21.05 12.40 -8.09
C ASP A 26 22.05 12.56 -9.24
N GLY A 27 21.85 13.59 -10.07
CA GLY A 27 22.55 13.69 -11.35
C GLY A 27 22.05 12.61 -12.30
N GLU A 28 22.97 11.85 -12.88
CA GLU A 28 22.65 10.71 -13.77
C GLU A 28 22.28 9.42 -13.00
N GLU A 29 22.50 9.40 -11.68
CA GLU A 29 22.27 8.23 -10.85
C GLU A 29 20.80 8.12 -10.43
N SER A 30 20.21 6.94 -10.61
CA SER A 30 18.92 6.60 -10.01
C SER A 30 19.15 6.02 -8.61
N LEU A 31 18.53 6.62 -7.59
CA LEU A 31 18.69 6.19 -6.20
C LEU A 31 17.67 5.09 -5.87
N HIS A 32 17.84 3.91 -6.47
CA HIS A 32 16.91 2.79 -6.36
C HIS A 32 16.64 2.35 -4.91
N GLU A 33 17.65 2.42 -4.04
CA GLU A 33 17.52 2.07 -2.63
C GLU A 33 16.48 2.94 -1.91
N TYR A 34 16.37 4.22 -2.26
CA TYR A 34 15.35 5.10 -1.66
C TYR A 34 13.96 4.72 -2.15
N SER A 35 13.81 4.45 -3.45
CA SER A 35 12.54 3.99 -4.00
C SER A 35 12.09 2.66 -3.38
N LYS A 36 13.03 1.74 -3.10
CA LYS A 36 12.75 0.48 -2.40
C LYS A 36 12.37 0.73 -0.93
N GLN A 37 13.18 1.50 -0.20
CA GLN A 37 12.97 1.84 1.21
C GLN A 37 11.63 2.54 1.46
N PHE A 38 11.20 3.43 0.56
CA PHE A 38 9.94 4.18 0.68
C PHE A 38 8.79 3.63 -0.18
N GLY A 39 8.98 2.48 -0.84
CA GLY A 39 7.92 1.77 -1.57
C GLY A 39 6.68 1.47 -0.71
N PRO A 40 6.82 0.95 0.52
CA PRO A 40 5.68 0.75 1.42
C PRO A 40 4.91 2.03 1.73
N LEU A 41 5.60 3.16 1.89
CA LEU A 41 4.98 4.46 2.14
C LEU A 41 4.19 4.94 0.91
N ALA A 42 4.72 4.73 -0.30
CA ALA A 42 4.01 5.02 -1.55
C ALA A 42 2.74 4.17 -1.71
N MET A 43 2.81 2.88 -1.33
CA MET A 43 1.65 1.98 -1.31
C MET A 43 0.59 2.43 -0.30
N LEU A 44 1.01 2.82 0.92
CA LEU A 44 0.11 3.40 1.92
C LEU A 44 -0.61 4.63 1.35
N LEU A 45 0.14 5.55 0.74
CA LEU A 45 -0.43 6.76 0.14
C LEU A 45 -1.44 6.42 -0.96
N ASN A 46 -1.08 5.52 -1.89
CA ASN A 46 -1.99 5.08 -2.94
C ASN A 46 -3.29 4.49 -2.38
N ARG A 47 -3.19 3.67 -1.34
CA ARG A 47 -4.37 3.07 -0.68
C ARG A 47 -5.25 4.15 -0.07
N LEU A 48 -4.68 5.06 0.72
CA LEU A 48 -5.45 6.11 1.39
C LEU A 48 -6.08 7.10 0.40
N LEU A 49 -5.40 7.44 -0.70
CA LEU A 49 -6.00 8.24 -1.77
C LEU A 49 -7.24 7.56 -2.34
N ASN A 50 -7.15 6.26 -2.65
CA ASN A 50 -8.23 5.48 -3.26
C ASN A 50 -9.43 5.22 -2.32
N GLU A 51 -9.35 5.55 -1.03
CA GLU A 51 -10.51 5.48 -0.14
C GLU A 51 -11.54 6.58 -0.43
N THR A 52 -11.10 7.71 -1.00
CA THR A 52 -11.96 8.89 -1.25
C THR A 52 -11.89 9.39 -2.69
N TYR A 53 -11.00 8.84 -3.51
CA TYR A 53 -10.82 9.30 -4.88
C TYR A 53 -11.98 8.82 -5.78
N GLU A 54 -12.70 9.78 -6.36
CA GLU A 54 -13.83 9.53 -7.28
C GLU A 54 -13.65 10.22 -8.64
N GLY A 55 -12.42 10.62 -8.97
CA GLY A 55 -12.12 11.41 -10.17
C GLY A 55 -11.98 10.60 -11.45
N LYS A 56 -11.28 11.13 -12.46
CA LYS A 56 -10.93 10.36 -13.66
C LYS A 56 -9.86 9.32 -13.33
N LYS A 57 -9.93 8.14 -13.95
CA LYS A 57 -8.90 7.09 -13.74
C LYS A 57 -7.49 7.63 -14.02
N ILE A 58 -6.62 7.55 -13.03
CA ILE A 58 -5.18 7.79 -13.15
C ILE A 58 -4.52 6.41 -13.19
N LYS A 59 -3.90 6.03 -14.30
CA LYS A 59 -3.21 4.74 -14.42
C LYS A 59 -1.94 4.74 -13.57
N PHE A 60 -1.13 5.79 -13.68
CA PHE A 60 0.13 5.94 -12.99
C PHE A 60 0.31 7.36 -12.49
N LEU A 61 0.74 7.50 -11.23
CA LEU A 61 1.05 8.76 -10.58
C LEU A 61 2.48 8.67 -10.04
N ASN A 62 3.42 9.38 -10.68
CA ASN A 62 4.84 9.30 -10.33
C ASN A 62 5.31 10.61 -9.71
N LEU A 63 5.83 10.56 -8.49
CA LEU A 63 6.47 11.69 -7.84
C LEU A 63 7.97 11.51 -7.97
N TYR A 64 8.63 12.38 -8.74
CA TYR A 64 10.07 12.35 -8.94
C TYR A 64 10.76 13.39 -8.06
N PHE A 65 11.71 12.94 -7.25
CA PHE A 65 12.52 13.72 -6.33
C PHE A 65 13.94 13.80 -6.89
N TYR A 66 14.29 14.97 -7.42
CA TYR A 66 15.55 15.24 -8.11
C TYR A 66 16.46 16.11 -7.26
N THR A 67 17.73 15.75 -7.10
CA THR A 67 18.71 16.71 -6.56
C THR A 67 18.95 17.87 -7.52
N GLN A 68 19.49 18.98 -7.02
CA GLN A 68 19.90 20.13 -7.83
C GLN A 68 20.82 19.69 -8.99
N LYS A 69 21.76 18.78 -8.73
CA LYS A 69 22.66 18.18 -9.73
C LYS A 69 21.90 17.53 -10.88
N SER A 70 20.74 16.91 -10.61
CA SER A 70 19.91 16.28 -11.65
C SER A 70 19.35 17.29 -12.64
N PHE A 71 18.90 18.46 -12.16
CA PHE A 71 18.40 19.54 -13.02
C PHE A 71 19.52 20.20 -13.84
N GLU A 72 20.74 20.27 -13.29
CA GLU A 72 21.92 20.79 -13.99
C GLU A 72 22.35 19.88 -15.15
N VAL A 73 22.29 18.56 -14.95
CA VAL A 73 22.61 17.55 -15.96
C VAL A 73 21.51 17.48 -17.02
N TYR A 74 20.25 17.35 -16.60
CA TYR A 74 19.11 17.20 -17.50
C TYR A 74 18.39 18.53 -17.69
N LYS A 75 18.97 19.42 -18.51
CA LYS A 75 18.45 20.79 -18.76
C LYS A 75 17.01 20.86 -19.28
N GLN A 76 16.47 19.75 -19.78
CA GLN A 76 15.08 19.65 -20.25
C GLN A 76 14.09 19.30 -19.13
N THR A 77 14.59 18.87 -17.97
CA THR A 77 13.77 18.59 -16.80
C THR A 77 13.40 19.90 -16.12
N GLU A 78 12.13 20.25 -16.17
CA GLU A 78 11.61 21.44 -15.51
C GLU A 78 11.33 21.16 -14.03
N LEU A 79 11.82 22.05 -13.16
CA LEU A 79 11.52 22.02 -11.73
C LEU A 79 10.06 22.42 -11.49
N ASN A 80 9.40 21.71 -10.56
CA ASN A 80 8.00 21.92 -10.18
C ASN A 80 7.01 21.75 -11.35
N TYR A 81 7.35 20.86 -12.28
CA TYR A 81 6.55 20.61 -13.48
C TYR A 81 5.59 19.43 -13.28
N THR A 82 4.30 19.67 -13.56
CA THR A 82 3.28 18.63 -13.67
C THR A 82 3.06 18.24 -15.13
N HIS A 83 3.23 16.96 -15.45
CA HIS A 83 2.82 16.39 -16.73
C HIS A 83 1.61 15.47 -16.55
N SER A 84 0.62 15.57 -17.44
CA SER A 84 -0.57 14.70 -17.42
C SER A 84 -1.00 14.34 -18.84
N TYR A 85 -0.85 13.07 -19.22
CA TYR A 85 -1.25 12.56 -20.53
C TYR A 85 -1.60 11.07 -20.50
N GLY A 86 -2.68 10.66 -21.17
CA GLY A 86 -3.05 9.24 -21.31
C GLY A 86 -3.37 8.50 -20.01
N GLY A 87 -3.67 9.21 -18.93
CA GLY A 87 -3.83 8.67 -17.57
C GLY A 87 -2.51 8.48 -16.82
N HIS A 88 -1.39 8.96 -17.35
CA HIS A 88 -0.11 9.03 -16.67
C HIS A 88 0.11 10.45 -16.18
N VAL A 89 0.36 10.59 -14.88
CA VAL A 89 0.64 11.86 -14.23
C VAL A 89 2.02 11.77 -13.59
N HIS A 90 2.84 12.81 -13.74
CA HIS A 90 4.05 12.93 -12.95
C HIS A 90 4.35 14.35 -12.51
N TYR A 91 5.16 14.46 -11.46
CA TYR A 91 5.65 15.73 -10.94
C TYR A 91 7.14 15.67 -10.64
N ASN A 92 7.87 16.74 -10.96
CA ASN A 92 9.30 16.87 -10.68
C ASN A 92 9.52 17.82 -9.50
N ALA A 93 9.94 17.30 -8.36
CA ALA A 93 10.24 18.06 -7.14
C ALA A 93 11.75 18.13 -6.88
N LEU A 94 12.21 19.21 -6.27
CA LEU A 94 13.57 19.33 -5.74
C LEU A 94 13.73 18.48 -4.48
N PHE A 95 14.84 17.77 -4.37
CA PHE A 95 15.18 16.89 -3.27
C PHE A 95 16.58 17.22 -2.73
N ASN A 96 16.66 17.64 -1.47
CA ASN A 96 17.93 17.84 -0.80
C ASN A 96 18.35 16.55 -0.08
N ARG A 97 19.14 15.72 -0.77
CA ARG A 97 19.64 14.45 -0.23
C ARG A 97 20.41 14.63 1.08
N ARG A 98 21.28 15.63 1.17
CA ARG A 98 22.10 15.85 2.38
C ARG A 98 21.25 16.14 3.60
N GLU A 99 20.23 16.98 3.45
CA GLU A 99 19.30 17.29 4.54
C GLU A 99 18.40 16.10 4.89
N PHE A 100 18.05 15.28 3.90
CA PHE A 100 17.22 14.10 4.13
C PHE A 100 17.99 13.00 4.86
N ASP A 101 19.27 12.79 4.52
CA ASP A 101 20.09 11.69 5.03
C ASP A 101 20.50 11.87 6.50
N VAL A 102 20.47 13.10 7.02
CA VAL A 102 20.75 13.38 8.44
C VAL A 102 19.54 13.09 9.35
N LEU A 103 18.36 12.87 8.78
CA LEU A 103 17.15 12.57 9.53
C LEU A 103 17.08 11.09 9.91
N ALA A 104 16.53 10.81 11.09
CA ALA A 104 16.14 9.44 11.44
C ALA A 104 15.04 8.93 10.48
N LEU A 105 14.97 7.62 10.25
CA LEU A 105 14.02 7.01 9.31
C LEU A 105 12.56 7.43 9.55
N SER A 106 12.13 7.53 10.81
CA SER A 106 10.77 8.00 11.15
C SER A 106 10.51 9.43 10.69
N GLU A 107 11.51 10.31 10.79
CA GLU A 107 11.41 11.71 10.35
C GLU A 107 11.52 11.82 8.84
N GLN A 108 12.34 10.99 8.18
CA GLN A 108 12.37 10.85 6.74
C GLN A 108 10.98 10.46 6.19
N LYS A 109 10.32 9.46 6.79
CA LYS A 109 8.96 9.05 6.40
C LYS A 109 7.94 10.19 6.56
N LYS A 110 7.96 10.91 7.69
CA LYS A 110 7.06 12.05 7.92
C LYS A 110 7.28 13.17 6.91
N LEU A 111 8.54 13.53 6.65
CA LEU A 111 8.90 14.58 5.69
C LEU A 111 8.45 14.19 4.28
N LEU A 112 8.77 12.97 3.85
CA LEU A 112 8.40 12.47 2.53
C LEU A 112 6.88 12.37 2.37
N TRP A 113 6.15 11.92 3.40
CA TRP A 113 4.70 11.88 3.42
C TRP A 113 4.09 13.26 3.21
N LYS A 114 4.55 14.24 4.00
CA LYS A 114 4.10 15.63 3.93
C LYS A 114 4.32 16.20 2.54
N ILE A 115 5.55 16.15 2.03
CA ILE A 115 5.90 16.72 0.72
C ILE A 115 5.12 16.01 -0.40
N SER A 116 4.96 14.68 -0.31
CA SER A 116 4.18 13.93 -1.30
C SER A 116 2.72 14.40 -1.33
N CYS A 117 2.09 14.59 -0.17
CA CYS A 117 0.71 15.09 -0.10
C CYS A 117 0.58 16.54 -0.62
N GLU A 118 1.55 17.40 -0.33
CA GLU A 118 1.60 18.77 -0.84
C GLU A 118 1.75 18.80 -2.37
N ILE A 119 2.65 17.97 -2.91
CA ILE A 119 2.80 17.78 -4.36
C ILE A 119 1.51 17.30 -5.00
N LEU A 120 0.82 16.33 -4.38
CA LEU A 120 -0.45 15.82 -4.89
C LEU A 120 -1.53 16.91 -4.96
N GLN A 121 -1.56 17.85 -4.00
CA GLN A 121 -2.44 19.02 -4.08
C GLN A 121 -2.04 19.98 -5.20
N ILE A 122 -0.74 20.16 -5.47
CA ILE A 122 -0.26 20.95 -6.62
C ILE A 122 -0.72 20.30 -7.93
N ILE A 123 -0.45 18.99 -8.10
CA ILE A 123 -0.89 18.22 -9.27
C ILE A 123 -2.42 18.34 -9.45
N ALA A 124 -3.17 18.26 -8.36
CA ALA A 124 -4.63 18.39 -8.40
C ALA A 124 -5.07 19.75 -8.94
N ARG A 125 -4.42 20.84 -8.53
CA ARG A 125 -4.70 22.18 -9.06
C ARG A 125 -4.30 22.32 -10.52
N ASP A 126 -3.10 21.90 -10.89
CA ASP A 126 -2.58 21.97 -12.27
C ASP A 126 -3.46 21.19 -13.25
N THR A 127 -4.00 20.06 -12.80
CA THR A 127 -4.87 19.19 -13.62
C THR A 127 -6.36 19.45 -13.43
N ARG A 128 -6.74 20.46 -12.62
CA ARG A 128 -8.14 20.79 -12.25
C ARG A 128 -8.92 19.58 -11.73
N ASN A 129 -8.28 18.77 -10.90
CA ASN A 129 -8.77 17.52 -10.35
C ASN A 129 -9.08 17.69 -8.85
N SER A 130 -10.20 18.34 -8.53
CA SER A 130 -10.61 18.62 -7.15
C SER A 130 -10.74 17.37 -6.28
N THR A 131 -11.12 16.23 -6.87
CA THR A 131 -11.17 14.96 -6.15
C THR A 131 -9.79 14.50 -5.68
N LEU A 132 -8.74 14.71 -6.46
CA LEU A 132 -7.37 14.40 -6.03
C LEU A 132 -6.92 15.33 -4.89
N GLU A 133 -7.31 16.60 -4.93
CA GLU A 133 -7.00 17.57 -3.88
C GLU A 133 -7.61 17.15 -2.54
N ILE A 134 -8.91 16.81 -2.54
CA ILE A 134 -9.62 16.32 -1.36
C ILE A 134 -8.96 15.03 -0.86
N SER A 135 -8.76 14.05 -1.75
CA SER A 135 -8.15 12.77 -1.37
C SER A 135 -6.75 12.93 -0.79
N ALA A 136 -5.92 13.84 -1.33
CA ALA A 136 -4.59 14.11 -0.81
C ALA A 136 -4.64 14.73 0.60
N ALA A 137 -5.56 15.67 0.85
CA ALA A 137 -5.75 16.25 2.17
C ALA A 137 -6.26 15.22 3.19
N THR A 138 -7.23 14.37 2.80
CA THR A 138 -7.72 13.27 3.64
C THR A 138 -6.62 12.26 3.94
N ALA A 139 -5.88 11.82 2.91
CA ALA A 139 -4.79 10.87 3.06
C ALA A 139 -3.71 11.41 4.00
N TYR A 140 -3.34 12.69 3.87
CA TYR A 140 -2.39 13.33 4.78
C TYR A 140 -2.79 13.15 6.25
N ASN A 141 -4.00 13.59 6.61
CA ASN A 141 -4.50 13.54 7.99
C ASN A 141 -4.58 12.11 8.51
N LYS A 142 -5.16 11.19 7.71
CA LYS A 142 -5.33 9.80 8.12
C LYS A 142 -3.99 9.07 8.27
N GLY A 143 -3.02 9.36 7.41
CA GLY A 143 -1.66 8.82 7.50
C GLY A 143 -0.98 9.22 8.81
N ILE A 144 -1.11 10.49 9.22
CA ILE A 144 -0.59 10.97 10.50
C ILE A 144 -1.31 10.32 11.69
N GLU A 145 -2.64 10.24 11.65
CA GLU A 145 -3.46 9.60 12.69
C GLU A 145 -3.03 8.15 12.97
N MET A 146 -2.72 7.40 11.91
CA MET A 146 -2.27 6.00 12.02
C MET A 146 -0.76 5.82 12.19
N GLY A 147 -0.02 6.91 12.42
CA GLY A 147 1.43 6.87 12.63
C GLY A 147 2.22 6.36 11.42
N LEU A 148 1.71 6.58 10.20
CA LEU A 148 2.26 6.08 8.94
C LEU A 148 2.49 4.56 8.94
N ASN A 149 1.59 3.81 9.58
CA ASN A 149 1.62 2.36 9.54
C ASN A 149 1.30 1.84 8.12
N GLU A 150 2.30 1.25 7.48
CA GLU A 150 2.23 0.75 6.11
C GLU A 150 1.52 -0.61 6.03
N ASP A 151 1.34 -1.30 7.17
CA ASP A 151 0.68 -2.59 7.24
C ASP A 151 -0.75 -2.53 6.70
N PHE A 152 -1.17 -3.58 6.02
CA PHE A 152 -2.53 -3.67 5.49
C PHE A 152 -3.03 -5.11 5.36
N VAL A 153 -4.35 -5.24 5.29
CA VAL A 153 -5.01 -6.52 5.06
C VAL A 153 -4.99 -6.82 3.56
N MET A 154 -4.23 -7.84 3.15
CA MET A 154 -4.23 -8.31 1.76
C MET A 154 -5.53 -9.06 1.43
N ARG A 155 -5.98 -9.92 2.35
CA ARG A 155 -7.23 -10.68 2.24
C ARG A 155 -7.88 -10.90 3.59
N SER A 156 -9.20 -10.98 3.60
CA SER A 156 -9.95 -11.35 4.80
C SER A 156 -11.25 -12.08 4.43
N ALA A 157 -11.66 -12.99 5.30
CA ALA A 157 -12.93 -13.68 5.23
C ALA A 157 -13.49 -13.88 6.65
N ASN A 158 -14.81 -13.84 6.78
CA ASN A 158 -15.50 -14.13 8.02
C ASN A 158 -16.24 -15.46 7.88
N PHE A 159 -16.20 -16.28 8.93
CA PHE A 159 -16.82 -17.58 8.99
C PHE A 159 -17.58 -17.73 10.30
N GLN A 160 -18.61 -18.57 10.28
CA GLN A 160 -19.31 -19.01 11.48
C GLN A 160 -18.88 -20.45 11.79
N ILE A 161 -18.25 -20.68 12.94
CA ILE A 161 -17.77 -22.02 13.35
C ILE A 161 -18.23 -22.30 14.78
N HIS A 162 -19.10 -23.30 14.95
CA HIS A 162 -19.60 -23.72 16.27
C HIS A 162 -20.03 -22.52 17.15
N ASP A 163 -20.88 -21.65 16.60
CA ASP A 163 -21.40 -20.42 17.21
C ASP A 163 -20.40 -19.25 17.39
N HIS A 164 -19.13 -19.43 17.02
CA HIS A 164 -18.14 -18.36 17.03
C HIS A 164 -18.10 -17.62 15.69
N SER A 165 -18.01 -16.29 15.76
CA SER A 165 -17.70 -15.45 14.61
C SER A 165 -16.18 -15.39 14.46
N VAL A 166 -15.67 -16.03 13.40
CA VAL A 166 -14.24 -16.16 13.14
C VAL A 166 -13.85 -15.28 11.96
N LYS A 167 -12.95 -14.32 12.19
CA LYS A 167 -12.32 -13.51 11.14
C LYS A 167 -10.93 -14.04 10.85
N VAL A 168 -10.72 -14.46 9.61
CA VAL A 168 -9.42 -14.88 9.10
C VAL A 168 -8.89 -13.79 8.17
N SER A 169 -7.66 -13.33 8.40
CA SER A 169 -7.03 -12.29 7.61
C SER A 169 -5.60 -12.67 7.25
N ILE A 170 -5.15 -12.26 6.06
CA ILE A 170 -3.76 -12.30 5.66
C ILE A 170 -3.30 -10.84 5.61
N LEU A 171 -2.32 -10.51 6.43
CA LEU A 171 -1.77 -9.18 6.61
C LEU A 171 -0.43 -9.08 5.86
N ALA A 172 -0.21 -7.98 5.16
CA ALA A 172 1.14 -7.55 4.78
C ALA A 172 1.71 -6.75 5.95
N ARG A 173 2.80 -7.23 6.54
CA ARG A 173 3.53 -6.57 7.62
C ARG A 173 4.91 -6.15 7.14
N PHE A 174 5.19 -4.85 7.15
CA PHE A 174 6.46 -4.32 6.66
C PHE A 174 7.51 -4.30 7.78
N VAL A 175 8.67 -4.91 7.54
CA VAL A 175 9.78 -5.00 8.48
C VAL A 175 11.08 -4.67 7.75
N GLY A 176 11.52 -3.41 7.87
CA GLY A 176 12.65 -2.90 7.09
C GLY A 176 12.36 -2.95 5.59
N GLU A 177 13.24 -3.58 4.82
CA GLU A 177 13.07 -3.78 3.37
C GLU A 177 12.24 -5.02 3.00
N ARG A 178 11.75 -5.76 4.00
CA ARG A 178 10.96 -6.98 3.76
C ARG A 178 9.49 -6.72 4.03
N VAL A 179 8.67 -7.52 3.37
CA VAL A 179 7.26 -7.68 3.71
C VAL A 179 6.99 -9.13 4.08
N LEU A 180 6.31 -9.30 5.21
CA LEU A 180 5.84 -10.59 5.72
C LEU A 180 4.36 -10.73 5.40
N SER A 181 3.95 -11.92 4.98
CA SER A 181 2.55 -12.31 4.95
C SER A 181 2.22 -13.02 6.25
N VAL A 182 1.33 -12.44 7.05
CA VAL A 182 0.96 -12.95 8.36
C VAL A 182 -0.49 -13.39 8.35
N LEU A 183 -0.75 -14.68 8.60
CA LEU A 183 -2.08 -15.21 8.85
C LEU A 183 -2.51 -14.83 10.27
N SER A 184 -3.62 -14.11 10.39
CA SER A 184 -4.26 -13.77 11.65
C SER A 184 -5.66 -14.37 11.71
N VAL A 185 -5.96 -15.11 12.77
CA VAL A 185 -7.28 -15.66 13.06
C VAL A 185 -7.78 -15.07 14.35
N GLN A 186 -8.96 -14.45 14.28
CA GLN A 186 -9.63 -13.86 15.43
C GLN A 186 -10.99 -14.52 15.63
N SER A 187 -11.35 -14.82 16.88
CA SER A 187 -12.68 -15.32 17.26
C SER A 187 -13.26 -14.37 18.30
N ASP A 188 -14.47 -13.85 18.05
CA ASP A 188 -15.15 -12.93 18.97
C ASP A 188 -14.24 -11.77 19.44
N ASN A 189 -13.48 -11.20 18.50
CA ASN A 189 -12.48 -10.13 18.70
C ASN A 189 -11.25 -10.50 19.53
N LYS A 190 -11.01 -11.79 19.81
CA LYS A 190 -9.77 -12.28 20.43
C LYS A 190 -8.86 -12.92 19.39
N LEU A 191 -7.56 -12.63 19.43
CA LEU A 191 -6.56 -13.28 18.58
C LEU A 191 -6.36 -14.73 19.04
N ILE A 192 -6.55 -15.67 18.11
CA ILE A 192 -6.41 -17.12 18.33
C ILE A 192 -5.15 -17.66 17.66
N LEU A 193 -4.78 -17.09 16.51
CA LEU A 193 -3.60 -17.47 15.75
C LEU A 193 -2.99 -16.23 15.11
N GLU A 194 -1.67 -16.08 15.22
CA GLU A 194 -0.88 -15.20 14.36
C GLU A 194 0.36 -15.98 13.93
N GLU A 195 0.55 -16.16 12.62
CA GLU A 195 1.64 -16.95 12.06
C GLU A 195 2.15 -16.34 10.76
N GLU A 196 3.46 -16.23 10.60
CA GLU A 196 4.07 -15.86 9.31
C GLU A 196 3.93 -17.04 8.34
N ILE A 197 3.38 -16.79 7.16
CA ILE A 197 3.13 -17.82 6.14
C ILE A 197 3.95 -17.63 4.87
N ASP A 198 4.52 -16.44 4.64
CA ASP A 198 5.47 -16.16 3.56
C ASP A 198 6.21 -14.83 3.79
N SER A 199 7.30 -14.57 3.06
CA SER A 199 7.95 -13.26 2.99
C SER A 199 8.73 -13.01 1.70
N THR A 200 8.93 -11.73 1.38
CA THR A 200 9.70 -11.27 0.20
C THR A 200 10.27 -9.87 0.44
N ASP A 201 11.06 -9.35 -0.50
CA ASP A 201 11.41 -7.94 -0.59
C ASP A 201 10.16 -7.06 -0.85
N SER A 202 10.13 -5.87 -0.25
CA SER A 202 8.98 -4.95 -0.25
C SER A 202 8.62 -4.38 -1.64
N ASP A 203 9.52 -4.48 -2.61
CA ASP A 203 9.31 -4.01 -3.99
C ASP A 203 8.64 -5.07 -4.89
N ASN A 204 8.44 -6.29 -4.39
CA ASN A 204 7.79 -7.35 -5.14
C ASN A 204 6.26 -7.17 -5.19
N GLU A 205 5.77 -6.40 -6.16
CA GLU A 205 4.33 -6.11 -6.28
C GLU A 205 3.45 -7.34 -6.48
N PHE A 206 3.99 -8.39 -7.10
CA PHE A 206 3.24 -9.63 -7.34
C PHE A 206 2.80 -10.26 -6.01
N PHE A 207 3.63 -10.15 -4.97
CA PHE A 207 3.38 -10.67 -3.63
C PHE A 207 2.03 -10.23 -3.05
N TYR A 208 1.67 -8.95 -3.24
CA TYR A 208 0.41 -8.39 -2.73
C TYR A 208 -0.84 -8.96 -3.41
N THR A 209 -0.65 -9.72 -4.49
CA THR A 209 -1.75 -10.28 -5.29
C THR A 209 -1.79 -11.81 -5.25
N ILE A 210 -0.84 -12.48 -4.59
CA ILE A 210 -0.73 -13.95 -4.64
C ILE A 210 -1.94 -14.62 -3.98
N TYR A 211 -2.46 -14.07 -2.89
CA TYR A 211 -3.60 -14.63 -2.17
C TYR A 211 -4.92 -14.27 -2.84
N LYS A 212 -5.63 -15.29 -3.33
CA LYS A 212 -6.87 -15.14 -4.11
C LYS A 212 -8.13 -15.38 -3.28
N LYS A 213 -8.12 -16.36 -2.37
CA LYS A 213 -9.29 -16.71 -1.57
C LYS A 213 -8.89 -17.36 -0.24
N ILE A 214 -9.71 -17.12 0.78
CA ILE A 214 -9.68 -17.85 2.05
C ILE A 214 -11.01 -18.59 2.14
N GLU A 215 -10.99 -19.89 2.41
CA GLU A 215 -12.18 -20.73 2.61
C GLU A 215 -11.95 -21.76 3.72
N LEU A 216 -13.00 -22.48 4.10
CA LEU A 216 -12.91 -23.61 5.01
C LEU A 216 -13.03 -24.92 4.26
N ASP A 217 -12.26 -25.93 4.67
CA ASP A 217 -12.47 -27.30 4.22
C ASP A 217 -13.60 -28.01 5.01
N LYS A 218 -13.86 -29.28 4.67
CA LYS A 218 -14.89 -30.09 5.34
C LYS A 218 -14.62 -30.34 6.83
N ASN A 219 -13.39 -30.14 7.29
CA ASN A 219 -12.94 -30.33 8.66
C ASN A 219 -12.81 -28.98 9.41
N ASN A 220 -13.33 -27.88 8.83
CA ASN A 220 -13.19 -26.51 9.34
C ASN A 220 -11.74 -26.03 9.46
N ASN A 221 -10.81 -26.56 8.65
CA ASN A 221 -9.47 -25.98 8.50
C ASN A 221 -9.51 -24.80 7.55
N ILE A 222 -8.62 -23.83 7.75
CA ILE A 222 -8.46 -22.70 6.83
C ILE A 222 -7.73 -23.19 5.59
N VAL A 223 -8.26 -22.90 4.41
CA VAL A 223 -7.61 -23.13 3.12
C VAL A 223 -7.36 -21.78 2.44
N ILE A 224 -6.08 -21.45 2.28
CA ILE A 224 -5.61 -20.26 1.59
C ILE A 224 -5.30 -20.65 0.14
N LYS A 225 -6.13 -20.18 -0.80
CA LYS A 225 -5.89 -20.35 -2.24
C LYS A 225 -5.13 -19.16 -2.78
N GLY A 226 -4.18 -19.43 -3.67
CA GLY A 226 -3.40 -18.39 -4.32
C GLY A 226 -3.26 -18.54 -5.82
N HIS A 227 -2.32 -17.76 -6.37
CA HIS A 227 -1.95 -17.81 -7.77
C HIS A 227 -1.33 -19.17 -8.13
N TYR A 228 -1.62 -19.69 -9.32
CA TYR A 228 -1.21 -21.03 -9.76
C TYR A 228 0.31 -21.21 -9.87
N SER A 229 1.06 -20.11 -9.97
CA SER A 229 2.52 -20.13 -10.06
C SER A 229 3.20 -20.24 -8.68
N ILE A 230 2.45 -20.28 -7.59
CA ILE A 230 2.97 -20.38 -6.23
C ILE A 230 2.81 -21.81 -5.75
N ASN A 231 3.92 -22.56 -5.72
CA ASN A 231 3.90 -24.01 -5.53
C ASN A 231 3.42 -24.46 -4.13
N TYR A 232 3.52 -23.62 -3.11
CA TYR A 232 3.07 -23.93 -1.76
C TYR A 232 1.57 -23.60 -1.54
N LEU A 233 0.87 -23.07 -2.56
CA LEU A 233 -0.57 -22.79 -2.50
C LEU A 233 -1.36 -23.80 -3.37
N PRO A 234 -2.54 -24.27 -2.92
CA PRO A 234 -3.24 -23.86 -1.70
C PRO A 234 -2.58 -24.40 -0.41
N MET A 235 -2.58 -23.57 0.63
CA MET A 235 -2.07 -23.91 1.96
C MET A 235 -3.25 -24.21 2.89
N THR A 236 -3.16 -25.30 3.66
CA THR A 236 -4.17 -25.66 4.68
C THR A 236 -3.59 -25.44 6.07
N VAL A 237 -4.30 -24.68 6.91
CA VAL A 237 -3.89 -24.38 8.29
C VAL A 237 -4.94 -24.91 9.27
N PRO A 238 -4.61 -25.93 10.08
CA PRO A 238 -5.50 -26.43 11.12
C PRO A 238 -5.55 -25.43 12.28
N PHE A 239 -6.76 -25.09 12.72
CA PHE A 239 -6.94 -24.14 13.83
C PHE A 239 -8.14 -24.45 14.74
N ALA A 240 -9.01 -25.37 14.35
CA ALA A 240 -10.26 -25.66 15.07
C ALA A 240 -10.04 -26.07 16.54
N ASP A 241 -8.92 -26.74 16.86
CA ASP A 241 -8.61 -27.11 18.24
C ASP A 241 -8.18 -25.92 19.11
N LYS A 242 -7.67 -24.85 18.49
CA LYS A 242 -7.31 -23.59 19.19
C LYS A 242 -8.57 -22.80 19.62
N LEU A 243 -9.71 -22.99 18.94
CA LEU A 243 -11.00 -22.39 19.34
C LEU A 243 -11.59 -23.02 20.61
N LYS A 244 -11.30 -24.29 20.89
CA LYS A 244 -11.83 -24.98 22.09
C LYS A 244 -11.14 -24.52 23.37
N GLN A 245 -9.88 -24.06 23.26
CA GLN A 245 -9.07 -23.61 24.40
C GLN A 245 -9.39 -22.17 24.83
N SER A 246 -10.17 -21.42 24.04
CA SER A 246 -10.62 -20.07 24.38
C SER A 246 -11.96 -20.00 25.15
N ARG A 247 -12.51 -21.16 25.54
CA ARG A 247 -13.62 -21.28 26.50
C ARG A 247 -13.10 -21.22 27.93
#